data_AF-A0A0T6Z447-F1
#
_entry.id   AF-A0A0T6Z447-F1
#
_cell.length_a   1.000
_cell.length_b   1.000
_cell.length_c   1.000
_cell.angle_alpha   90.00
_cell.angle_beta   90.00
_cell.angle_gamma   90.00
#
_symmetry.space_group_name_H-M   'P 1'
#
loop_
_entity.id
_entity.type
_entity.pdbx_description
1 polymer ?
#
loop_
_entity_poly.entity_id
_entity_poly.type
_entity_poly.pdbx_seq_one_letter_code
_entity_poly.pdbx_strand_id
1 'polypeptide(L)'
;MSGPKVVRIVTREEIIAICEGHLAQLEAAAAQWKRVCERNSVIDDNDVAQVHARVEAMQALLASEKFEELQKRVPAEIAFLNADVEKRVQRAADEAVSARKRAQRSLAAARSVAAALRDRGLDVPPALSDPGAAPAEELQAAFVAAFAALSPRDEQQLSRQQIDLAAALGAGEERRTFASWLEGQTPALQDPLDERLEHAISELAALQPAAAEPFRERASELEGTQSSQKALLVDSLMLDIAEARRLAFERHSVIGKIEAVAAQLRQLGGDTNLVALEDSYLETADLRHLHSVLATVESGLARLQKKRAAEAGRQALLEGLSKLGYDVRQGMETAWVRNGSIVLESPSHQGYGVEVGGDPSGMVQLRTVRFGGSDLPNAEADKTAETEFCSSFDKLRDGIAGAGGDIAIVRALGVGTTPVKRVSAPTAEVATDAPQRANVSTKSV
;
A
#
# COMPACT_ATOMS: atom_id res chain seq x y z
N MET A 1 -29.47 0.44 34.48
CA MET A 1 -30.04 -0.91 34.30
C MET A 1 -30.83 -0.94 33.00
N SER A 2 -30.50 -1.83 32.08
CA SER A 2 -31.10 -1.88 30.73
C SER A 2 -31.63 -3.29 30.45
N GLY A 3 -32.86 -3.45 29.98
CA GLY A 3 -33.42 -4.74 29.55
C GLY A 3 -32.85 -5.19 28.20
N PRO A 4 -33.64 -5.25 27.10
CA PRO A 4 -33.16 -5.69 25.79
C PRO A 4 -31.99 -4.85 25.25
N LYS A 5 -30.97 -5.52 24.68
CA LYS A 5 -29.77 -4.88 24.13
C LYS A 5 -29.45 -5.36 22.72
N VAL A 6 -28.86 -4.48 21.93
CA VAL A 6 -28.18 -4.80 20.68
C VAL A 6 -26.71 -4.43 20.88
N VAL A 7 -25.82 -5.38 20.63
CA VAL A 7 -24.39 -5.27 20.90
C VAL A 7 -23.57 -5.69 19.68
N ARG A 8 -22.39 -5.10 19.54
CA ARG A 8 -21.32 -5.56 18.65
C ARG A 8 -20.24 -6.18 19.51
N ILE A 9 -19.84 -7.40 19.17
CA ILE A 9 -18.75 -8.11 19.85
C ILE A 9 -17.52 -7.94 18.97
N VAL A 10 -16.44 -7.42 19.54
CA VAL A 10 -15.13 -7.33 18.90
C VAL A 10 -14.22 -8.29 19.66
N THR A 11 -13.63 -9.24 18.97
CA THR A 11 -12.76 -10.25 19.60
C THR A 11 -11.29 -9.85 19.50
N ARG A 12 -10.45 -10.42 20.37
CA ARG A 12 -8.99 -10.23 20.27
C ARG A 12 -8.47 -10.73 18.93
N GLU A 13 -9.02 -11.83 18.43
CA GLU A 13 -8.72 -12.41 17.13
C GLU A 13 -9.08 -11.45 15.98
N GLU A 14 -10.21 -10.74 16.06
CA GLU A 14 -10.58 -9.70 15.10
C GLU A 14 -9.58 -8.53 15.12
N ILE A 15 -9.16 -8.08 16.30
CA ILE A 15 -8.18 -7.00 16.45
C ILE A 15 -6.82 -7.40 15.88
N ILE A 16 -6.35 -8.62 16.18
CA ILE A 16 -5.10 -9.16 15.63
C ILE A 16 -5.19 -9.24 14.10
N ALA A 17 -6.28 -9.78 13.54
CA ALA A 17 -6.46 -9.88 12.09
C ALA A 17 -6.45 -8.50 11.39
N ILE A 18 -7.02 -7.46 12.02
CA ILE A 18 -6.93 -6.08 11.52
C ILE A 18 -5.47 -5.60 11.51
N CYS A 19 -4.73 -5.85 12.59
CA CYS A 19 -3.33 -5.41 12.71
C CYS A 19 -2.41 -6.15 11.74
N GLU A 20 -2.59 -7.46 11.56
CA GLU A 20 -1.91 -8.25 10.53
C GLU A 20 -2.21 -7.71 9.14
N GLY A 21 -3.46 -7.30 8.89
CA GLY A 21 -3.85 -6.65 7.64
C GLY A 21 -3.10 -5.34 7.40
N HIS A 22 -2.95 -4.49 8.42
CA HIS A 22 -2.15 -3.28 8.33
C HIS A 22 -0.67 -3.58 8.06
N LEU A 23 -0.09 -4.58 8.73
CA LEU A 23 1.31 -4.97 8.48
C LEU A 23 1.53 -5.47 7.05
N ALA A 24 0.60 -6.27 6.51
CA ALA A 24 0.67 -6.70 5.12
C ALA A 24 0.62 -5.51 4.13
N GLN A 25 -0.14 -4.46 4.45
CA GLN A 25 -0.14 -3.22 3.66
C GLN A 25 1.20 -2.47 3.75
N LEU A 26 1.80 -2.43 4.93
CA LEU A 26 3.11 -1.81 5.12
C LEU A 26 4.21 -2.56 4.36
N GLU A 27 4.21 -3.89 4.43
CA GLU A 27 5.18 -4.74 3.73
C GLU A 27 5.07 -4.57 2.21
N ALA A 28 3.85 -4.52 1.67
CA ALA A 28 3.63 -4.24 0.25
C ALA A 28 4.14 -2.85 -0.14
N ALA A 29 3.85 -1.81 0.66
CA ALA A 29 4.33 -0.46 0.43
C ALA A 29 5.87 -0.38 0.48
N ALA A 30 6.51 -1.09 1.41
CA ALA A 30 7.97 -1.17 1.51
C ALA A 30 8.60 -1.89 0.31
N ALA A 31 8.03 -3.02 -0.12
CA ALA A 31 8.50 -3.76 -1.29
C ALA A 31 8.37 -2.94 -2.58
N GLN A 32 7.30 -2.16 -2.67
CA GLN A 32 7.05 -1.25 -3.78
C GLN A 32 7.99 -0.04 -3.79
N TRP A 33 8.20 0.59 -2.63
CA TRP A 33 9.20 1.65 -2.45
C TRP A 33 10.57 1.16 -2.90
N LYS A 34 10.98 -0.03 -2.46
CA LYS A 34 12.26 -0.65 -2.84
C LYS A 34 12.37 -0.81 -4.36
N ARG A 35 11.35 -1.39 -5.01
CA ARG A 35 11.33 -1.59 -6.48
C ARG A 35 11.51 -0.28 -7.26
N VAL A 36 10.83 0.81 -6.88
CA VAL A 36 10.98 2.10 -7.56
C VAL A 36 12.34 2.70 -7.33
N CYS A 37 12.85 2.63 -6.10
CA CYS A 37 14.13 3.25 -5.79
C CYS A 37 15.31 2.48 -6.39
N GLU A 38 15.24 1.14 -6.45
CA GLU A 38 16.22 0.31 -7.15
C GLU A 38 16.22 0.58 -8.65
N ARG A 39 15.03 0.65 -9.27
CA ARG A 39 14.90 0.97 -10.72
C ARG A 39 15.57 2.29 -11.07
N ASN A 40 15.47 3.28 -10.20
CA ASN A 40 16.04 4.60 -10.41
C ASN A 40 17.47 4.75 -9.84
N SER A 41 18.05 3.70 -9.26
CA SER A 41 19.38 3.73 -8.62
C SER A 41 19.52 4.84 -7.55
N VAL A 42 18.43 5.14 -6.83
CA VAL A 42 18.35 6.23 -5.84
C VAL A 42 18.29 5.71 -4.41
N ILE A 43 18.80 4.50 -4.15
CA ILE A 43 18.77 3.83 -2.84
C ILE A 43 20.09 3.12 -2.58
N ASP A 44 20.48 3.04 -1.31
CA ASP A 44 21.60 2.22 -0.84
C ASP A 44 21.13 1.12 0.15
N ASP A 45 22.04 0.21 0.51
CA ASP A 45 21.72 -0.90 1.42
C ASP A 45 21.32 -0.41 2.82
N ASN A 46 21.77 0.76 3.23
CA ASN A 46 21.45 1.35 4.54
C ASN A 46 20.01 1.88 4.57
N ASP A 47 19.55 2.53 3.49
CA ASP A 47 18.15 2.93 3.31
C ASP A 47 17.22 1.72 3.40
N VAL A 48 17.55 0.63 2.70
CA VAL A 48 16.79 -0.63 2.73
C VAL A 48 16.74 -1.19 4.16
N ALA A 49 17.87 -1.23 4.84
CA ALA A 49 17.96 -1.70 6.23
C ALA A 49 17.10 -0.85 7.19
N GLN A 50 17.05 0.47 7.00
CA GLN A 50 16.23 1.36 7.83
C GLN A 50 14.73 1.16 7.62
N VAL A 51 14.28 0.93 6.38
CA VAL A 51 12.87 0.56 6.14
C VAL A 51 12.56 -0.80 6.77
N HIS A 52 13.43 -1.79 6.60
CA HIS A 52 13.25 -3.10 7.20
C HIS A 52 13.16 -3.05 8.73
N ALA A 53 14.06 -2.31 9.39
CA ALA A 53 14.04 -2.12 10.83
C ALA A 53 12.74 -1.43 11.33
N ARG A 54 12.18 -0.50 10.53
CA ARG A 54 10.88 0.12 10.84
C ARG A 54 9.74 -0.88 10.72
N VAL A 55 9.73 -1.74 9.70
CA VAL A 55 8.74 -2.83 9.56
C VAL A 55 8.83 -3.80 10.75
N GLU A 56 10.03 -4.25 11.09
CA GLU A 56 10.27 -5.12 12.27
C GLU A 56 9.80 -4.47 13.57
N ALA A 57 10.02 -3.17 13.75
CA ALA A 57 9.55 -2.44 14.91
C ALA A 57 8.00 -2.43 14.99
N MET A 58 7.28 -2.35 13.86
CA MET A 58 5.82 -2.45 13.86
C MET A 58 5.34 -3.89 14.12
N GLN A 59 6.04 -4.90 13.61
CA GLN A 59 5.76 -6.30 13.93
C GLN A 59 5.96 -6.58 15.45
N ALA A 60 6.97 -5.96 16.07
CA ALA A 60 7.19 -6.05 17.51
C ALA A 60 6.05 -5.41 18.35
N LEU A 61 5.36 -4.39 17.82
CA LEU A 61 4.16 -3.82 18.46
C LEU A 61 3.02 -4.83 18.50
N LEU A 62 2.84 -5.63 17.43
CA LEU A 62 1.84 -6.70 17.40
C LEU A 62 2.15 -7.76 18.45
N ALA A 63 3.41 -8.20 18.54
CA ALA A 63 3.86 -9.18 19.53
C ALA A 63 3.73 -8.67 20.98
N SER A 64 3.79 -7.35 21.19
CA SER A 64 3.61 -6.69 22.48
C SER A 64 2.17 -6.27 22.76
N GLU A 65 1.21 -6.68 21.92
CA GLU A 65 -0.22 -6.36 22.02
C GLU A 65 -0.55 -4.84 22.02
N LYS A 66 0.33 -4.03 21.43
CA LYS A 66 0.14 -2.57 21.31
C LYS A 66 -0.69 -2.22 20.07
N PHE A 67 -1.88 -2.78 19.98
CA PHE A 67 -2.73 -2.72 18.78
C PHE A 67 -3.08 -1.28 18.37
N GLU A 68 -3.45 -0.42 19.32
CA GLU A 68 -3.79 0.98 19.03
C GLU A 68 -2.59 1.78 18.46
N GLU A 69 -1.39 1.52 18.99
CA GLU A 69 -0.18 2.19 18.53
C GLU A 69 0.15 1.74 17.10
N LEU A 70 0.05 0.44 16.82
CA LEU A 70 0.25 -0.13 15.50
C LEU A 70 -0.75 0.45 14.48
N GLN A 71 -2.04 0.51 14.82
CA GLN A 71 -3.07 1.05 13.93
C GLN A 71 -2.88 2.54 13.59
N LYS A 72 -2.21 3.31 14.47
CA LYS A 72 -1.87 4.72 14.20
C LYS A 72 -0.57 4.85 13.41
N ARG A 73 0.45 4.05 13.74
CA ARG A 73 1.79 4.18 13.17
C ARG A 73 1.90 3.64 11.75
N VAL A 74 1.24 2.53 11.44
CA VAL A 74 1.32 1.91 10.12
C VAL A 74 0.83 2.84 9.00
N PRO A 75 -0.35 3.49 9.08
CA PRO A 75 -0.79 4.42 8.04
C PRO A 75 0.16 5.61 7.85
N ALA A 76 0.74 6.13 8.94
CA ALA A 76 1.71 7.22 8.88
C ALA A 76 3.00 6.79 8.17
N GLU A 77 3.46 5.56 8.43
CA GLU A 77 4.64 5.00 7.76
C GLU A 77 4.40 4.76 6.27
N ILE A 78 3.23 4.23 5.88
CA ILE A 78 2.85 4.09 4.47
C ILE A 78 2.83 5.46 3.77
N ALA A 79 2.26 6.48 4.43
CA ALA A 79 2.26 7.84 3.89
C ALA A 79 3.68 8.41 3.74
N PHE A 80 4.57 8.14 4.70
CA PHE A 80 5.98 8.50 4.61
C PHE A 80 6.66 7.85 3.41
N LEU A 81 6.51 6.52 3.24
CA LEU A 81 7.13 5.78 2.13
C LEU A 81 6.66 6.31 0.77
N ASN A 82 5.37 6.59 0.62
CA ASN A 82 4.82 7.16 -0.62
C ASN A 82 5.40 8.55 -0.92
N ALA A 83 5.51 9.41 0.10
CA ALA A 83 6.12 10.73 -0.06
C ALA A 83 7.63 10.65 -0.35
N ASP A 84 8.32 9.65 0.20
CA ASP A 84 9.73 9.41 -0.07
C ASP A 84 9.96 8.92 -1.50
N VAL A 85 9.09 8.05 -2.04
CA VAL A 85 9.13 7.68 -3.47
C VAL A 85 9.06 8.92 -4.35
N GLU A 86 8.10 9.82 -4.10
CA GLU A 86 7.96 11.04 -4.90
C GLU A 86 9.23 11.91 -4.87
N LYS A 87 9.83 12.10 -3.69
CA LYS A 87 11.09 12.86 -3.55
C LYS A 87 12.26 12.19 -4.26
N ARG A 88 12.37 10.86 -4.20
CA ARG A 88 13.45 10.12 -4.85
C ARG A 88 13.29 10.08 -6.37
N VAL A 89 12.06 10.00 -6.87
CA VAL A 89 11.72 10.15 -8.29
C VAL A 89 12.10 11.53 -8.80
N GLN A 90 11.78 12.59 -8.05
CA GLN A 90 12.20 13.96 -8.36
C GLN A 90 13.72 14.06 -8.47
N ARG A 91 14.46 13.54 -7.48
CA ARG A 91 15.93 13.53 -7.51
C ARG A 91 16.48 12.76 -8.71
N ALA A 92 15.91 11.59 -9.04
CA ALA A 92 16.31 10.81 -10.20
C ALA A 92 16.11 11.61 -11.50
N ALA A 93 15.00 12.36 -11.60
CA ALA A 93 14.74 13.23 -12.74
C ALA A 93 15.76 14.37 -12.85
N ASP A 94 16.08 15.03 -11.73
CA ASP A 94 17.10 16.08 -11.67
C ASP A 94 18.49 15.57 -12.10
N GLU A 95 18.87 14.38 -11.65
CA GLU A 95 20.11 13.71 -12.02
C GLU A 95 20.13 13.32 -13.52
N ALA A 96 19.03 12.79 -14.04
CA ALA A 96 18.88 12.45 -15.46
C ALA A 96 18.98 13.69 -16.37
N VAL A 97 18.28 14.77 -16.02
CA VAL A 97 18.37 16.06 -16.72
C VAL A 97 19.81 16.58 -16.67
N SER A 98 20.46 16.52 -15.50
CA SER A 98 21.86 16.96 -15.34
C SER A 98 22.84 16.11 -16.14
N ALA A 99 22.64 14.79 -16.20
CA ALA A 99 23.44 13.89 -17.03
C ALA A 99 23.28 14.21 -18.52
N ARG A 100 22.04 14.44 -18.98
CA ARG A 100 21.75 14.83 -20.36
C ARG A 100 22.36 16.19 -20.73
N LYS A 101 22.25 17.19 -19.84
CA LYS A 101 22.91 18.50 -20.02
C LYS A 101 24.42 18.33 -20.15
N ARG A 102 25.06 17.51 -19.32
CA ARG A 102 26.50 17.20 -19.42
C ARG A 102 26.84 16.55 -20.76
N ALA A 103 26.04 15.60 -21.23
CA ALA A 103 26.24 14.93 -22.52
C ALA A 103 26.05 15.91 -23.71
N GLN A 104 25.05 16.80 -23.67
CA GLN A 104 24.86 17.81 -24.71
C GLN A 104 26.02 18.82 -24.74
N ARG A 105 26.54 19.22 -23.57
CA ARG A 105 27.73 20.07 -23.46
C ARG A 105 28.96 19.38 -24.03
N SER A 106 29.17 18.09 -23.74
CA SER A 106 30.31 17.34 -24.30
C SER A 106 30.23 17.23 -25.82
N LEU A 107 29.05 17.01 -26.38
CA LEU A 107 28.83 16.99 -27.84
C LEU A 107 29.11 18.36 -28.48
N ALA A 108 28.60 19.44 -27.90
CA ALA A 108 28.83 20.79 -28.40
C ALA A 108 30.32 21.18 -28.34
N ALA A 109 30.98 20.88 -27.22
CA ALA A 109 32.42 21.10 -27.05
C ALA A 109 33.22 20.27 -28.07
N ALA A 110 32.86 19.01 -28.30
CA ALA A 110 33.55 18.14 -29.25
C ALA A 110 33.45 18.69 -30.69
N ARG A 111 32.25 19.14 -31.09
CA ARG A 111 32.03 19.78 -32.40
C ARG A 111 32.85 21.06 -32.57
N SER A 112 32.93 21.89 -31.52
CA SER A 112 33.72 23.13 -31.54
C SER A 112 35.23 22.85 -31.66
N VAL A 113 35.74 21.90 -30.87
CA VAL A 113 37.16 21.49 -30.93
C VAL A 113 37.49 20.87 -32.29
N ALA A 114 36.61 20.02 -32.82
CA ALA A 114 36.77 19.43 -34.15
C ALA A 114 36.80 20.51 -35.25
N ALA A 115 35.97 21.56 -35.15
CA ALA A 115 36.01 22.69 -36.08
C ALA A 115 37.35 23.45 -35.98
N ALA A 116 37.82 23.74 -34.76
CA ALA A 116 39.09 24.43 -34.55
C ALA A 116 40.30 23.65 -35.09
N LEU A 117 40.29 22.31 -34.97
CA LEU A 117 41.32 21.45 -35.58
C LEU A 117 41.28 21.52 -37.12
N ARG A 118 40.09 21.44 -37.72
CA ARG A 118 39.93 21.56 -39.19
C ARG A 118 40.39 22.91 -39.72
N ASP A 119 40.05 24.00 -39.03
CA ASP A 119 40.44 25.36 -39.41
C ASP A 119 41.97 25.54 -39.40
N ARG A 120 42.68 24.78 -38.57
CA ARG A 120 44.15 24.74 -38.54
C ARG A 120 44.77 23.67 -39.45
N GLY A 121 43.95 22.93 -40.21
CA GLY A 121 44.41 21.84 -41.08
C GLY A 121 45.00 20.65 -40.31
N LEU A 122 44.63 20.48 -39.04
CA LEU A 122 45.08 19.37 -38.19
C LEU A 122 44.11 18.19 -38.32
N ASP A 123 44.64 16.97 -38.16
CA ASP A 123 43.83 15.76 -38.19
C ASP A 123 42.86 15.72 -37.00
N VAL A 124 41.62 15.33 -37.26
CA VAL A 124 40.55 15.31 -36.25
C VAL A 124 40.41 13.88 -35.73
N PRO A 125 40.62 13.63 -34.43
CA PRO A 125 40.37 12.33 -33.83
C PRO A 125 38.96 11.82 -34.17
N PRO A 126 38.78 10.52 -34.49
CA PRO A 126 37.48 9.95 -34.85
C PRO A 126 36.40 10.20 -33.80
N ALA A 127 36.77 10.09 -32.52
CA ALA A 127 35.87 10.35 -31.39
C ALA A 127 35.37 11.80 -31.29
N LEU A 128 36.09 12.78 -31.86
CA LEU A 128 35.61 14.17 -31.98
C LEU A 128 34.83 14.43 -33.27
N SER A 129 35.02 13.58 -34.28
CA SER A 129 34.28 13.65 -35.55
C SER A 129 32.86 13.11 -35.41
N ASP A 130 32.68 12.03 -34.66
CA ASP A 130 31.37 11.50 -34.27
C ASP A 130 31.28 11.31 -32.75
N PRO A 131 31.10 12.40 -31.99
CA PRO A 131 31.13 12.35 -30.53
C PRO A 131 29.89 11.69 -29.92
N GLY A 132 28.85 11.38 -30.72
CA GLY A 132 27.66 10.65 -30.27
C GLY A 132 27.86 9.14 -30.22
N ALA A 133 28.81 8.60 -30.98
CA ALA A 133 29.11 7.17 -31.04
C ALA A 133 30.29 6.75 -30.15
N ALA A 134 31.09 7.70 -29.65
CA ALA A 134 32.29 7.43 -28.86
C ALA A 134 31.98 7.24 -27.36
N PRO A 135 32.57 6.23 -26.68
CA PRO A 135 32.47 6.11 -25.23
C PRO A 135 33.16 7.29 -24.53
N ALA A 136 32.71 7.61 -23.31
CA ALA A 136 33.15 8.81 -22.59
C ALA A 136 34.67 8.88 -22.39
N GLU A 137 35.33 7.74 -22.14
CA GLU A 137 36.79 7.67 -21.96
C GLU A 137 37.55 7.99 -23.25
N GLU A 138 37.10 7.46 -24.39
CA GLU A 138 37.70 7.75 -25.70
C GLU A 138 37.48 9.21 -26.10
N LEU A 139 36.30 9.76 -25.81
CA LEU A 139 36.00 11.17 -26.03
C LEU A 139 36.93 12.06 -25.21
N GLN A 140 37.15 11.72 -23.92
CA GLN A 140 38.06 12.44 -23.04
C GLN A 140 39.52 12.35 -23.52
N ALA A 141 39.99 11.17 -23.93
CA ALA A 141 41.32 11.00 -24.52
C ALA A 141 41.49 11.85 -25.79
N ALA A 142 40.45 11.90 -26.63
CA ALA A 142 40.45 12.69 -27.85
C ALA A 142 40.49 14.21 -27.58
N PHE A 143 39.78 14.68 -26.54
CA PHE A 143 39.92 16.07 -26.08
C PHE A 143 41.35 16.39 -25.64
N VAL A 144 41.98 15.53 -24.84
CA VAL A 144 43.38 15.74 -24.39
C VAL A 144 44.33 15.81 -25.59
N ALA A 145 44.19 14.90 -26.56
CA ALA A 145 44.98 14.91 -27.77
C ALA A 145 44.76 16.17 -28.62
N ALA A 146 43.49 16.59 -28.77
CA ALA A 146 43.13 17.79 -29.51
C ALA A 146 43.69 19.07 -28.87
N PHE A 147 43.60 19.21 -27.53
CA PHE A 147 44.18 20.35 -26.83
C PHE A 147 45.71 20.39 -26.92
N ALA A 148 46.38 19.24 -26.87
CA ALA A 148 47.82 19.15 -27.11
C ALA A 148 48.20 19.60 -28.53
N ALA A 149 47.40 19.22 -29.54
CA ALA A 149 47.62 19.64 -30.93
C ALA A 149 47.29 21.13 -31.18
N LEU A 150 46.31 21.69 -30.47
CA LEU A 150 45.90 23.10 -30.55
C LEU A 150 46.80 24.03 -29.72
N SER A 151 47.65 23.49 -28.84
CA SER A 151 48.61 24.29 -28.09
C SER A 151 49.70 24.82 -29.04
N PRO A 152 50.08 26.10 -28.94
CA PRO A 152 51.13 26.66 -29.78
C PRO A 152 52.43 25.86 -29.57
N ARG A 153 52.89 25.20 -30.64
CA ARG A 153 54.22 24.55 -30.69
C ARG A 153 55.30 25.62 -30.83
N ASP A 154 55.47 26.47 -29.83
CA ASP A 154 56.77 27.11 -29.63
C ASP A 154 57.64 26.14 -28.84
N GLU A 155 58.16 25.13 -29.54
CA GLU A 155 59.35 24.39 -29.10
C GLU A 155 60.58 25.29 -29.25
N GLN A 156 60.57 26.46 -28.62
CA GLN A 156 61.80 27.04 -28.11
C GLN A 156 61.88 26.57 -26.67
N GLN A 157 62.88 25.72 -26.39
CA GLN A 157 63.19 25.21 -25.06
C GLN A 157 62.98 26.31 -24.01
N LEU A 158 61.88 26.21 -23.25
CA LEU A 158 61.58 27.16 -22.18
C LEU A 158 62.79 27.18 -21.25
N SER A 159 63.40 28.36 -21.12
CA SER A 159 64.53 28.55 -20.22
C SER A 159 64.09 28.28 -18.77
N ARG A 160 65.03 27.90 -17.92
CA ARG A 160 64.76 27.66 -16.48
C ARG A 160 64.04 28.84 -15.82
N GLN A 161 64.40 30.07 -16.22
CA GLN A 161 63.72 31.30 -15.76
C GLN A 161 62.27 31.41 -16.23
N GLN A 162 61.92 30.95 -17.44
CA GLN A 162 60.54 30.94 -17.92
C GLN A 162 59.71 29.85 -17.24
N ILE A 163 60.31 28.71 -16.90
CA ILE A 163 59.65 27.66 -16.10
C ILE A 163 59.37 28.16 -14.69
N ASP A 164 60.36 28.77 -14.04
CA ASP A 164 60.22 29.33 -12.70
C ASP A 164 59.22 30.50 -12.68
N LEU A 165 59.22 31.34 -13.72
CA LEU A 165 58.26 32.43 -13.90
C LEU A 165 56.84 31.91 -14.17
N ALA A 166 56.67 30.89 -15.01
CA ALA A 166 55.37 30.26 -15.25
C ALA A 166 54.82 29.58 -13.98
N ALA A 167 55.69 28.92 -13.21
CA ALA A 167 55.33 28.35 -11.92
C ALA A 167 54.96 29.43 -10.89
N ALA A 168 55.66 30.57 -10.88
CA ALA A 168 55.36 31.71 -10.01
C ALA A 168 54.08 32.46 -10.43
N LEU A 169 53.80 32.57 -11.73
CA LEU A 169 52.58 33.17 -12.26
C LEU A 169 51.36 32.25 -12.07
N GLY A 170 51.55 30.93 -12.15
CA GLY A 170 50.51 29.93 -11.88
C GLY A 170 50.31 29.62 -10.39
N ALA A 171 51.16 30.14 -9.50
CA ALA A 171 51.03 29.99 -8.05
C ALA A 171 49.86 30.86 -7.55
N GLY A 172 48.65 30.35 -7.71
CA GLY A 172 47.41 31.03 -7.34
C GLY A 172 46.23 30.71 -8.26
N GLU A 173 46.48 30.16 -9.45
CA GLU A 173 45.43 29.65 -10.34
C GLU A 173 45.10 28.20 -9.98
N GLU A 174 43.84 27.93 -9.61
CA GLU A 174 43.35 26.56 -9.49
C GLU A 174 43.44 25.88 -10.86
N ARG A 175 44.19 24.78 -10.94
CA ARG A 175 44.23 23.93 -12.14
C ARG A 175 42.82 23.43 -12.43
N ARG A 176 42.15 24.02 -13.41
CA ARG A 176 40.83 23.55 -13.87
C ARG A 176 40.95 22.11 -14.35
N THR A 177 40.17 21.22 -13.76
CA THR A 177 40.00 19.86 -14.27
C THR A 177 39.22 19.89 -15.58
N PHE A 178 39.34 18.86 -16.42
CA PHE A 178 38.53 18.74 -17.64
C PHE A 178 37.02 18.82 -17.32
N ALA A 179 36.58 18.20 -16.22
CA ALA A 179 35.21 18.31 -15.73
C ALA A 179 34.80 19.75 -15.39
N SER A 180 35.64 20.48 -14.64
CA SER A 180 35.41 21.89 -14.30
C SER A 180 35.42 22.81 -15.53
N TRP A 181 36.28 22.53 -16.52
CA TRP A 181 36.29 23.26 -17.79
C TRP A 181 35.02 23.00 -18.61
N LEU A 182 34.56 21.74 -18.68
CA LEU A 182 33.34 21.35 -19.39
C LEU A 182 32.09 21.94 -18.74
N GLU A 183 32.07 22.03 -17.40
CA GLU A 183 31.01 22.73 -16.65
C GLU A 183 30.96 24.23 -16.95
N GLY A 184 32.12 24.85 -17.20
CA GLY A 184 32.24 26.24 -17.63
C GLY A 184 31.90 26.49 -19.10
N GLN A 185 31.75 25.44 -19.92
CA GLN A 185 31.26 25.60 -21.29
C GLN A 185 29.77 25.87 -21.28
N THR A 186 29.38 27.05 -21.78
CA THR A 186 27.98 27.38 -21.95
C THR A 186 27.50 26.71 -23.24
N PRO A 187 26.63 25.69 -23.20
CA PRO A 187 25.98 25.26 -24.42
C PRO A 187 25.21 26.46 -24.99
N ALA A 188 25.03 26.51 -26.31
CA ALA A 188 24.13 27.48 -26.94
C ALA A 188 22.83 27.54 -26.11
N LEU A 189 22.42 28.75 -25.68
CA LEU A 189 21.28 29.01 -24.78
C LEU A 189 20.18 27.96 -24.97
N GLN A 190 20.17 26.94 -24.10
CA GLN A 190 19.07 25.99 -24.09
C GLN A 190 17.82 26.75 -23.69
N ASP A 191 16.76 26.56 -24.46
CA ASP A 191 15.48 27.17 -24.17
C ASP A 191 15.01 26.66 -22.80
N PRO A 192 14.72 27.52 -21.82
CA PRO A 192 14.19 27.11 -20.52
C PRO A 192 12.94 26.23 -20.63
N LEU A 193 12.20 26.32 -21.74
CA LEU A 193 11.06 25.45 -22.03
C LEU A 193 11.47 23.99 -22.27
N ASP A 194 12.60 23.75 -22.95
CA ASP A 194 13.10 22.40 -23.22
C ASP A 194 13.60 21.74 -21.93
N GLU A 195 14.22 22.52 -21.05
CA GLU A 195 14.66 22.02 -19.75
C GLU A 195 13.48 21.59 -18.86
N ARG A 196 12.41 22.40 -18.85
CA ARG A 196 11.18 22.08 -18.11
C ARG A 196 10.50 20.83 -18.67
N LEU A 197 10.47 20.71 -19.99
CA LEU A 197 9.87 19.56 -20.67
C LEU A 197 10.65 18.27 -20.39
N GLU A 198 11.97 18.29 -20.54
CA GLU A 198 12.84 17.13 -20.28
C GLU A 198 12.73 16.68 -18.81
N HIS A 199 12.65 17.63 -17.88
CA HIS A 199 12.46 17.35 -16.47
C HIS A 199 11.14 16.59 -16.23
N ALA A 200 10.02 17.10 -16.75
CA ALA A 200 8.71 16.47 -16.59
C ALA A 200 8.66 15.06 -17.22
N ILE A 201 9.31 14.88 -18.38
CA ILE A 201 9.43 13.57 -19.03
C ILE A 201 10.29 12.62 -18.18
N SER A 202 11.36 13.12 -17.57
CA SER A 202 12.26 12.32 -16.72
C SER A 202 11.58 11.86 -15.43
N GLU A 203 10.76 12.71 -14.80
CA GLU A 203 9.92 12.33 -13.66
C GLU A 203 8.94 11.21 -14.03
N LEU A 204 8.25 11.34 -15.17
CA LEU A 204 7.33 10.33 -15.66
C LEU A 204 8.07 9.02 -15.97
N ALA A 205 9.23 9.10 -16.61
CA ALA A 205 10.05 7.93 -16.94
C ALA A 205 10.53 7.19 -15.70
N ALA A 206 10.88 7.92 -14.63
CA ALA A 206 11.30 7.34 -13.36
C ALA A 206 10.18 6.53 -12.68
N LEU A 207 8.90 6.83 -12.97
CA LEU A 207 7.73 6.07 -12.49
C LEU A 207 7.29 4.99 -13.46
N GLN A 208 7.21 5.31 -14.75
CA GLN A 208 6.68 4.45 -15.79
C GLN A 208 7.37 4.79 -17.14
N PRO A 209 8.48 4.10 -17.48
CA PRO A 209 9.23 4.35 -18.71
C PRO A 209 8.38 4.31 -19.98
N ALA A 210 7.50 3.30 -20.09
CA ALA A 210 6.62 3.14 -21.25
C ALA A 210 5.64 4.30 -21.46
N ALA A 211 5.21 4.97 -20.37
CA ALA A 211 4.32 6.13 -20.48
C ALA A 211 5.07 7.40 -20.92
N ALA A 212 6.38 7.46 -20.70
CA ALA A 212 7.22 8.60 -21.07
C ALA A 212 7.65 8.62 -22.55
N GLU A 213 7.71 7.45 -23.21
CA GLU A 213 8.19 7.35 -24.60
C GLU A 213 7.41 8.22 -25.61
N PRO A 214 6.07 8.24 -25.62
CA PRO A 214 5.32 9.11 -26.54
C PRO A 214 5.63 10.60 -26.33
N PHE A 215 5.94 11.00 -25.10
CA PHE A 215 6.31 12.38 -24.79
C PHE A 215 7.74 12.70 -25.20
N ARG A 216 8.67 11.74 -25.13
CA ARG A 216 10.02 11.87 -25.68
C ARG A 216 9.99 12.08 -27.19
N GLU A 217 9.18 11.30 -27.90
CA GLU A 217 9.01 11.43 -29.35
C GLU A 217 8.47 12.82 -29.71
N ARG A 218 7.36 13.25 -29.07
CA ARG A 218 6.79 14.59 -29.28
C ARG A 218 7.77 15.71 -28.92
N ALA A 219 8.58 15.56 -27.87
CA ALA A 219 9.59 16.55 -27.50
C ALA A 219 10.67 16.71 -28.57
N SER A 220 11.10 15.62 -29.21
CA SER A 220 12.09 15.66 -30.28
C SER A 220 11.57 16.37 -31.55
N GLU A 221 10.28 16.27 -31.84
CA GLU A 221 9.65 16.97 -32.97
C GLU A 221 9.62 18.50 -32.77
N LEU A 222 9.67 18.97 -31.53
CA LEU A 222 9.61 20.40 -31.18
C LEU A 222 10.94 21.14 -31.36
N GLU A 223 12.07 20.43 -31.50
CA GLU A 223 13.42 21.04 -31.58
C GLU A 223 13.58 21.98 -32.80
N GLY A 224 12.79 21.80 -33.87
CA GLY A 224 12.82 22.63 -35.08
C GLY A 224 11.75 23.71 -35.20
N THR A 225 10.89 23.89 -34.18
CA THR A 225 9.68 24.74 -34.27
C THR A 225 9.97 26.22 -33.95
N GLN A 226 9.20 27.15 -34.55
CA GLN A 226 9.27 28.59 -34.23
C GLN A 226 8.95 28.86 -32.75
N SER A 227 9.65 29.80 -32.12
CA SER A 227 9.62 30.04 -30.66
C SER A 227 8.23 30.34 -30.08
N SER A 228 7.39 31.09 -30.78
CA SER A 228 6.03 31.43 -30.31
C SER A 228 5.07 30.24 -30.34
N GLN A 229 5.14 29.42 -31.38
CA GLN A 229 4.33 28.21 -31.51
C GLN A 229 4.84 27.11 -30.55
N LYS A 230 6.16 27.03 -30.37
CA LYS A 230 6.81 26.11 -29.44
C LYS A 230 6.32 26.31 -28.00
N ALA A 231 6.22 27.55 -27.52
CA ALA A 231 5.74 27.84 -26.16
C ALA A 231 4.33 27.26 -25.90
N LEU A 232 3.39 27.48 -26.83
CA LEU A 232 2.02 26.95 -26.70
C LEU A 232 1.99 25.42 -26.75
N LEU A 233 2.79 24.81 -27.62
CA LEU A 233 2.88 23.35 -27.74
C LEU A 233 3.50 22.73 -26.48
N VAL A 234 4.54 23.35 -25.92
CA VAL A 234 5.16 22.92 -24.66
C VAL A 234 4.16 23.03 -23.51
N ASP A 235 3.40 24.13 -23.38
CA ASP A 235 2.39 24.27 -22.32
C ASP A 235 1.31 23.20 -22.43
N SER A 236 0.83 22.92 -23.64
CA SER A 236 -0.12 21.83 -23.90
C SER A 236 0.47 20.46 -23.53
N LEU A 237 1.73 20.20 -23.91
CA LEU A 237 2.43 18.96 -23.62
C LEU A 237 2.68 18.78 -22.11
N MET A 238 2.99 19.86 -21.40
CA MET A 238 3.19 19.85 -19.95
C MET A 238 1.91 19.49 -19.20
N LEU A 239 0.74 19.93 -19.68
CA LEU A 239 -0.55 19.50 -19.11
C LEU A 239 -0.78 18.00 -19.33
N ASP A 240 -0.51 17.50 -20.54
CA ASP A 240 -0.61 16.07 -20.85
C ASP A 240 0.35 15.23 -19.98
N ILE A 241 1.59 15.68 -19.79
CA ILE A 241 2.60 15.01 -18.94
C ILE A 241 2.18 15.04 -17.46
N ALA A 242 1.67 16.17 -16.97
CA ALA A 242 1.18 16.27 -15.59
C ALA A 242 0.05 15.27 -15.32
N GLU A 243 -0.88 15.12 -16.26
CA GLU A 243 -1.94 14.12 -16.17
C GLU A 243 -1.37 12.70 -16.23
N ALA A 244 -0.46 12.41 -17.16
CA ALA A 244 0.20 11.11 -17.25
C ALA A 244 0.98 10.75 -15.98
N ARG A 245 1.67 11.71 -15.36
CA ARG A 245 2.36 11.55 -14.07
C ARG A 245 1.36 11.23 -12.96
N ARG A 246 0.24 11.95 -12.88
CA ARG A 246 -0.83 11.66 -11.90
C ARG A 246 -1.34 10.23 -12.06
N LEU A 247 -1.64 9.82 -13.28
CA LEU A 247 -2.10 8.45 -13.58
C LEU A 247 -1.03 7.39 -13.26
N ALA A 248 0.25 7.68 -13.49
CA ALA A 248 1.35 6.78 -13.14
C ALA A 248 1.48 6.59 -11.62
N PHE A 249 1.34 7.66 -10.83
CA PHE A 249 1.29 7.57 -9.36
C PHE A 249 0.06 6.81 -8.87
N GLU A 250 -1.11 7.08 -9.44
CA GLU A 250 -2.34 6.38 -9.07
C GLU A 250 -2.24 4.89 -9.38
N ARG A 251 -1.75 4.54 -10.59
CA ARG A 251 -1.44 3.16 -10.98
C ARG A 251 -0.55 2.50 -9.95
N HIS A 252 0.56 3.17 -9.62
CA HIS A 252 1.51 2.68 -8.63
C HIS A 252 0.78 2.40 -7.31
N SER A 253 0.05 3.36 -6.76
CA SER A 253 -0.72 3.19 -5.52
C SER A 253 -1.70 2.00 -5.57
N VAL A 254 -2.43 1.84 -6.68
CA VAL A 254 -3.42 0.76 -6.84
C VAL A 254 -2.75 -0.61 -6.90
N ILE A 255 -1.61 -0.75 -7.60
CA ILE A 255 -0.86 -2.01 -7.64
C ILE A 255 -0.40 -2.40 -6.24
N GLY A 256 0.15 -1.45 -5.48
CA GLY A 256 0.54 -1.69 -4.09
C GLY A 256 -0.62 -2.17 -3.20
N LYS A 257 -1.80 -1.56 -3.37
CA LYS A 257 -3.01 -2.00 -2.66
C LYS A 257 -3.44 -3.40 -3.08
N ILE A 258 -3.40 -3.73 -4.37
CA ILE A 258 -3.75 -5.08 -4.86
C ILE A 258 -2.82 -6.11 -4.22
N GLU A 259 -1.50 -5.87 -4.24
CA GLU A 259 -0.51 -6.76 -3.63
C GLU A 259 -0.70 -6.91 -2.12
N ALA A 260 -1.02 -5.82 -1.42
CA ALA A 260 -1.32 -5.84 0.01
C ALA A 260 -2.54 -6.70 0.33
N VAL A 261 -3.66 -6.48 -0.36
CA VAL A 261 -4.90 -7.25 -0.16
C VAL A 261 -4.70 -8.70 -0.60
N ALA A 262 -3.86 -8.96 -1.61
CA ALA A 262 -3.42 -10.30 -2.00
C ALA A 262 -2.76 -11.05 -0.86
N ALA A 263 -1.78 -10.41 -0.21
CA ALA A 263 -1.03 -10.98 0.89
C ALA A 263 -1.96 -11.32 2.06
N GLN A 264 -2.89 -10.43 2.39
CA GLN A 264 -3.90 -10.67 3.42
C GLN A 264 -4.82 -11.84 3.08
N LEU A 265 -5.31 -11.92 1.83
CA LEU A 265 -6.14 -13.05 1.40
C LEU A 265 -5.39 -14.38 1.50
N ARG A 266 -4.11 -14.43 1.12
CA ARG A 266 -3.27 -15.63 1.24
C ARG A 266 -3.12 -16.06 2.71
N GLN A 267 -2.84 -15.12 3.61
CA GLN A 267 -2.74 -15.40 5.05
C GLN A 267 -4.05 -15.95 5.63
N LEU A 268 -5.19 -15.45 5.15
CA LEU A 268 -6.50 -15.88 5.60
C LEU A 268 -7.03 -17.12 4.83
N GLY A 269 -6.23 -17.76 3.98
CA GLY A 269 -6.63 -18.95 3.21
C GLY A 269 -7.78 -18.68 2.22
N GLY A 270 -7.88 -17.45 1.72
CA GLY A 270 -8.83 -17.06 0.68
C GLY A 270 -8.45 -17.59 -0.71
N ASP A 271 -9.36 -17.46 -1.66
CA ASP A 271 -9.11 -17.88 -3.05
C ASP A 271 -8.00 -17.03 -3.69
N THR A 272 -6.84 -17.66 -3.90
CA THR A 272 -5.65 -17.01 -4.46
C THR A 272 -5.74 -16.81 -5.97
N ASN A 273 -6.70 -17.44 -6.65
CA ASN A 273 -6.89 -17.26 -8.10
C ASN A 273 -7.35 -15.85 -8.44
N LEU A 274 -8.01 -15.17 -7.49
CA LEU A 274 -8.38 -13.75 -7.62
C LEU A 274 -7.15 -12.82 -7.67
N VAL A 275 -5.96 -13.33 -7.34
CA VAL A 275 -4.75 -12.50 -7.16
C VAL A 275 -3.48 -13.11 -7.76
N ALA A 276 -3.64 -14.14 -8.60
CA ALA A 276 -2.58 -14.65 -9.46
C ALA A 276 -2.45 -13.75 -10.70
N LEU A 277 -2.06 -12.49 -10.46
CA LEU A 277 -1.72 -11.55 -11.53
C LEU A 277 -0.21 -11.56 -11.69
N GLU A 278 0.26 -11.80 -12.90
CA GLU A 278 1.68 -11.69 -13.23
C GLU A 278 2.12 -10.23 -13.16
N ASP A 279 3.34 -9.96 -12.69
CA ASP A 279 3.87 -8.59 -12.58
C ASP A 279 3.83 -7.85 -13.94
N SER A 280 4.10 -8.58 -15.03
CA SER A 280 3.99 -8.08 -16.41
C SER A 280 2.58 -7.60 -16.78
N TYR A 281 1.55 -8.27 -16.25
CA TYR A 281 0.16 -7.87 -16.43
C TYR A 281 -0.16 -6.61 -15.63
N LEU A 282 0.30 -6.54 -14.38
CA LEU A 282 0.12 -5.37 -13.52
C LEU A 282 0.84 -4.14 -14.08
N GLU A 283 1.92 -4.30 -14.85
CA GLU A 283 2.61 -3.17 -15.49
C GLU A 283 1.88 -2.61 -16.72
N THR A 284 1.10 -3.43 -17.42
CA THR A 284 0.48 -3.07 -18.71
C THR A 284 -1.05 -2.89 -18.68
N ALA A 285 -1.75 -3.41 -17.67
CA ALA A 285 -3.21 -3.33 -17.54
C ALA A 285 -3.75 -1.88 -17.52
N ASP A 286 -4.97 -1.61 -18.00
CA ASP A 286 -5.59 -0.28 -17.86
C ASP A 286 -5.89 0.04 -16.38
N LEU A 287 -5.79 1.32 -15.99
CA LEU A 287 -6.04 1.77 -14.63
C LEU A 287 -7.47 1.45 -14.16
N ARG A 288 -8.46 1.54 -15.05
CA ARG A 288 -9.85 1.12 -14.74
C ARG A 288 -9.95 -0.36 -14.42
N HIS A 289 -9.18 -1.19 -15.12
CA HIS A 289 -9.15 -2.62 -14.84
C HIS A 289 -8.49 -2.89 -13.49
N LEU A 290 -7.38 -2.22 -13.17
CA LEU A 290 -6.74 -2.32 -11.86
C LEU A 290 -7.69 -1.94 -10.72
N HIS A 291 -8.50 -0.88 -10.87
CA HIS A 291 -9.53 -0.53 -9.88
C HIS A 291 -10.61 -1.61 -9.75
N SER A 292 -11.05 -2.21 -10.86
CA SER A 292 -12.01 -3.31 -10.83
C SER A 292 -11.46 -4.54 -10.11
N VAL A 293 -10.19 -4.87 -10.34
CA VAL A 293 -9.49 -5.93 -9.63
C VAL A 293 -9.42 -5.61 -8.15
N LEU A 294 -8.92 -4.42 -7.78
CA LEU A 294 -8.82 -3.99 -6.38
C LEU A 294 -10.16 -4.13 -5.66
N ALA A 295 -11.25 -3.61 -6.24
CA ALA A 295 -12.58 -3.70 -5.64
C ALA A 295 -13.06 -5.15 -5.47
N THR A 296 -12.75 -6.04 -6.42
CA THR A 296 -13.11 -7.45 -6.35
C THR A 296 -12.36 -8.16 -5.21
N VAL A 297 -11.05 -7.90 -5.11
CA VAL A 297 -10.18 -8.51 -4.10
C VAL A 297 -10.52 -7.96 -2.70
N GLU A 298 -10.75 -6.65 -2.55
CA GLU A 298 -11.18 -6.02 -1.30
C GLU A 298 -12.53 -6.56 -0.81
N SER A 299 -13.50 -6.72 -1.72
CA SER A 299 -14.80 -7.33 -1.39
C SER A 299 -14.65 -8.79 -0.93
N GLY A 300 -13.78 -9.55 -1.61
CA GLY A 300 -13.44 -10.91 -1.21
C GLY A 300 -12.84 -10.98 0.19
N LEU A 301 -11.89 -10.09 0.50
CA LEU A 301 -11.25 -9.98 1.80
C LEU A 301 -12.24 -9.59 2.89
N ALA A 302 -13.03 -8.54 2.67
CA ALA A 302 -14.03 -8.05 3.62
C ALA A 302 -15.05 -9.13 3.96
N ARG A 303 -15.50 -9.91 2.97
CA ARG A 303 -16.42 -11.04 3.20
C ARG A 303 -15.80 -12.13 4.07
N LEU A 304 -14.53 -12.46 3.85
CA LEU A 304 -13.82 -13.49 4.60
C LEU A 304 -13.55 -13.02 6.04
N GLN A 305 -13.08 -11.78 6.22
CA GLN A 305 -12.89 -11.16 7.54
C GLN A 305 -14.21 -11.10 8.32
N LYS A 306 -15.30 -10.64 7.68
CA LYS A 306 -16.63 -10.62 8.31
C LYS A 306 -17.06 -12.02 8.75
N LYS A 307 -16.83 -13.05 7.94
CA LYS A 307 -17.16 -14.44 8.29
C LYS A 307 -16.36 -14.94 9.49
N ARG A 308 -15.06 -14.65 9.57
CA ARG A 308 -14.21 -15.06 10.70
C ARG A 308 -14.55 -14.29 11.99
N ALA A 309 -14.71 -12.98 11.91
CA ALA A 309 -15.10 -12.15 13.06
C ALA A 309 -16.46 -12.59 13.63
N ALA A 310 -17.41 -12.92 12.75
CA ALA A 310 -18.70 -13.49 13.12
C ALA A 310 -18.57 -14.79 13.93
N GLU A 311 -17.74 -15.72 13.44
CA GLU A 311 -17.49 -17.01 14.08
C GLU A 311 -16.82 -16.83 15.45
N ALA A 312 -15.73 -16.06 15.52
CA ALA A 312 -15.04 -15.74 16.76
C ALA A 312 -15.97 -15.05 17.77
N GLY A 313 -16.77 -14.08 17.33
CA GLY A 313 -17.72 -13.36 18.18
C GLY A 313 -18.81 -14.26 18.76
N ARG A 314 -19.36 -15.18 17.96
CA ARG A 314 -20.33 -16.18 18.45
C ARG A 314 -19.69 -17.11 19.47
N GLN A 315 -18.50 -17.62 19.19
CA GLN A 315 -17.78 -18.52 20.08
C GLN A 315 -17.47 -17.83 21.42
N ALA A 316 -16.93 -16.61 21.39
CA ALA A 316 -16.62 -15.83 22.59
C ALA A 316 -17.87 -15.56 23.44
N LEU A 317 -19.00 -15.25 22.81
CA LEU A 317 -20.26 -15.02 23.51
C LEU A 317 -20.78 -16.28 24.20
N LEU A 318 -20.81 -17.40 23.47
CA LEU A 318 -21.31 -18.67 23.98
C LEU A 318 -20.41 -19.22 25.09
N GLU A 319 -19.09 -19.16 24.93
CA GLU A 319 -18.14 -19.53 25.98
C GLU A 319 -18.28 -18.63 27.22
N GLY A 320 -18.48 -17.32 27.01
CA GLY A 320 -18.73 -16.39 28.10
C GLY A 320 -20.02 -16.68 28.86
N LEU A 321 -21.12 -16.98 28.16
CA LEU A 321 -22.39 -17.35 28.78
C LEU A 321 -22.31 -18.71 29.50
N SER A 322 -21.59 -19.67 28.92
CA SER A 322 -21.31 -20.97 29.56
C SER A 322 -20.56 -20.80 30.88
N LYS A 323 -19.53 -19.94 30.93
CA LYS A 323 -18.79 -19.61 32.17
C LYS A 323 -19.66 -18.96 33.25
N LEU A 324 -20.73 -18.27 32.85
CA LEU A 324 -21.71 -17.68 33.76
C LEU A 324 -22.79 -18.67 34.23
N GLY A 325 -22.76 -19.91 33.72
CA GLY A 325 -23.66 -21.01 34.11
C GLY A 325 -24.88 -21.19 33.21
N TYR A 326 -25.00 -20.46 32.10
CA TYR A 326 -26.09 -20.68 31.14
C TYR A 326 -25.91 -22.03 30.43
N ASP A 327 -27.02 -22.74 30.15
CA ASP A 327 -27.00 -24.05 29.48
C ASP A 327 -26.65 -23.92 27.99
N VAL A 328 -25.36 -23.96 27.68
CA VAL A 328 -24.81 -23.95 26.31
C VAL A 328 -24.49 -25.37 25.88
N ARG A 329 -25.22 -25.89 24.89
CA ARG A 329 -25.06 -27.25 24.36
C ARG A 329 -24.27 -27.29 23.07
N GLN A 330 -23.65 -28.44 22.79
CA GLN A 330 -22.97 -28.69 21.53
C GLN A 330 -23.96 -28.55 20.35
N GLY A 331 -23.57 -27.79 19.32
CA GLY A 331 -24.43 -27.50 18.15
C GLY A 331 -25.31 -26.26 18.28
N MET A 332 -25.30 -25.54 19.42
CA MET A 332 -26.03 -24.28 19.53
C MET A 332 -25.47 -23.17 18.64
N GLU A 333 -24.17 -23.17 18.35
CA GLU A 333 -23.58 -22.21 17.41
C GLU A 333 -24.14 -22.40 15.99
N THR A 334 -24.21 -23.64 15.52
CA THR A 334 -24.77 -23.95 14.20
C THR A 334 -26.28 -23.75 14.16
N ALA A 335 -26.99 -24.05 15.26
CA ALA A 335 -28.41 -23.76 15.41
C ALA A 335 -28.70 -22.25 15.35
N TRP A 336 -27.84 -21.42 15.94
CA TRP A 336 -28.00 -19.96 15.86
C TRP A 336 -27.88 -19.47 14.42
N VAL A 337 -26.87 -19.93 13.68
CA VAL A 337 -26.72 -19.55 12.26
C VAL A 337 -27.92 -20.01 11.43
N ARG A 338 -28.47 -21.20 11.69
CA ARG A 338 -29.63 -21.75 10.94
C ARG A 338 -30.95 -21.07 11.28
N ASN A 339 -31.19 -20.82 12.56
CA ASN A 339 -32.49 -20.37 13.07
C ASN A 339 -32.55 -18.85 13.33
N GLY A 340 -31.43 -18.15 13.19
CA GLY A 340 -31.29 -16.71 13.45
C GLY A 340 -31.36 -16.31 14.94
N SER A 341 -31.66 -17.27 15.82
CA SER A 341 -31.68 -17.08 17.27
C SER A 341 -31.56 -18.42 18.01
N ILE A 342 -31.10 -18.35 19.26
CA ILE A 342 -31.06 -19.44 20.22
C ILE A 342 -31.55 -18.93 21.58
N VAL A 343 -32.05 -19.84 22.41
CA VAL A 343 -32.48 -19.52 23.77
C VAL A 343 -31.67 -20.37 24.75
N LEU A 344 -31.09 -19.72 25.75
CA LEU A 344 -30.29 -20.33 26.81
C LEU A 344 -31.03 -20.22 28.13
N GLU A 345 -31.09 -21.30 28.90
CA GLU A 345 -31.74 -21.30 30.21
C GLU A 345 -30.90 -20.56 31.26
N SER A 346 -31.57 -19.77 32.12
CA SER A 346 -30.91 -19.02 33.18
C SER A 346 -30.51 -19.94 34.35
N PRO A 347 -29.27 -19.86 34.85
CA PRO A 347 -28.85 -20.64 36.02
C PRO A 347 -29.50 -20.15 37.32
N SER A 348 -29.92 -18.88 37.38
CA SER A 348 -30.35 -18.21 38.61
C SER A 348 -31.87 -18.16 38.78
N HIS A 349 -32.63 -18.34 37.70
CA HIS A 349 -34.06 -18.13 37.70
C HIS A 349 -34.79 -19.16 36.83
N GLN A 350 -35.36 -20.19 37.48
CA GLN A 350 -36.08 -21.27 36.79
C GLN A 350 -37.26 -20.72 35.98
N GLY A 351 -37.47 -21.27 34.77
CA GLY A 351 -38.53 -20.83 33.87
C GLY A 351 -38.19 -19.55 33.09
N TYR A 352 -36.98 -19.01 33.22
CA TYR A 352 -36.50 -17.87 32.44
C TYR A 352 -35.19 -18.19 31.73
N GLY A 353 -34.92 -17.47 30.65
CA GLY A 353 -33.74 -17.62 29.84
C GLY A 353 -33.36 -16.35 29.11
N VAL A 354 -32.32 -16.45 28.29
CA VAL A 354 -31.84 -15.37 27.43
C VAL A 354 -31.91 -15.84 26.00
N GLU A 355 -32.65 -15.10 25.17
CA GLU A 355 -32.58 -15.26 23.72
C GLU A 355 -31.42 -14.43 23.18
N VAL A 356 -30.54 -15.11 22.47
CA VAL A 356 -29.46 -14.54 21.67
C VAL A 356 -29.90 -14.64 20.20
N GLY A 357 -30.12 -13.51 19.54
CA GLY A 357 -30.54 -13.47 18.15
C GLY A 357 -29.85 -12.34 17.39
N GLY A 358 -30.29 -12.05 16.17
CA GLY A 358 -29.73 -10.98 15.33
C GLY A 358 -28.88 -11.51 14.19
N ASP A 359 -28.13 -10.61 13.53
CA ASP A 359 -27.24 -10.99 12.44
C ASP A 359 -26.03 -11.74 13.02
N PRO A 360 -25.87 -13.04 12.75
CA PRO A 360 -24.73 -13.81 13.24
C PRO A 360 -23.39 -13.27 12.75
N SER A 361 -23.41 -12.37 11.76
CA SER A 361 -22.26 -11.71 11.15
C SER A 361 -22.02 -10.26 11.57
N GLY A 362 -22.75 -9.76 12.57
CA GLY A 362 -22.57 -8.40 13.04
C GLY A 362 -23.23 -8.12 14.39
N MET A 363 -24.47 -7.63 14.35
CA MET A 363 -25.16 -7.13 15.54
C MET A 363 -25.94 -8.24 16.24
N VAL A 364 -25.60 -8.48 17.50
CA VAL A 364 -26.24 -9.47 18.35
C VAL A 364 -27.30 -8.79 19.21
N GLN A 365 -28.51 -9.32 19.19
CA GLN A 365 -29.59 -8.94 20.08
C GLN A 365 -29.69 -9.91 21.25
N LEU A 366 -29.66 -9.35 22.46
CA LEU A 366 -29.82 -10.08 23.71
C LEU A 366 -31.12 -9.62 24.38
N ARG A 367 -31.98 -10.58 24.74
CA ARG A 367 -33.22 -10.30 25.48
C ARG A 367 -33.56 -11.40 26.47
N THR A 368 -34.12 -11.02 27.60
CA THR A 368 -34.69 -11.99 28.55
C THR A 368 -35.97 -12.58 27.96
N VAL A 369 -36.16 -13.89 28.15
CA VAL A 369 -37.35 -14.64 27.73
C VAL A 369 -37.87 -15.50 28.88
N ARG A 370 -39.16 -15.83 28.82
CA ARG A 370 -39.81 -16.72 29.79
C ARG A 370 -40.28 -17.99 29.10
N PHE A 371 -40.01 -19.14 29.73
CA PHE A 371 -40.49 -20.44 29.31
C PHE A 371 -41.94 -20.67 29.79
N GLY A 372 -42.80 -21.16 28.89
CA GLY A 372 -44.18 -21.52 29.21
C GLY A 372 -45.25 -20.58 28.63
N GLY A 373 -46.45 -21.13 28.40
CA GLY A 373 -47.49 -20.49 27.59
C GLY A 373 -48.71 -19.90 28.33
N SER A 374 -49.03 -20.35 29.55
CA SER A 374 -50.39 -20.17 30.11
C SER A 374 -50.52 -19.33 31.38
N ASP A 375 -49.43 -18.88 31.99
CA ASP A 375 -49.52 -18.10 33.24
C ASP A 375 -49.75 -16.59 33.01
N LEU A 376 -50.44 -15.97 33.98
CA LEU A 376 -50.64 -14.53 34.03
C LEU A 376 -49.30 -13.79 34.05
N PRO A 377 -49.17 -12.63 33.36
CA PRO A 377 -47.95 -11.83 33.38
C PRO A 377 -47.57 -11.46 34.82
N ASN A 378 -46.36 -11.81 35.25
CA ASN A 378 -45.81 -11.36 36.53
C ASN A 378 -44.76 -10.29 36.25
N ALA A 379 -45.21 -9.03 36.20
CA ALA A 379 -44.36 -7.89 35.86
C ALA A 379 -43.20 -7.66 36.84
N GLU A 380 -43.34 -8.09 38.11
CA GLU A 380 -42.24 -8.01 39.08
C GLU A 380 -41.20 -9.09 38.83
N ALA A 381 -41.61 -10.34 38.58
CA ALA A 381 -40.70 -11.42 38.23
C ALA A 381 -39.96 -11.15 36.91
N ASP A 382 -40.65 -10.59 35.91
CA ASP A 382 -40.07 -10.20 34.63
C ASP A 382 -38.99 -9.11 34.80
N LYS A 383 -39.25 -8.09 35.65
CA LYS A 383 -38.26 -7.05 35.98
C LYS A 383 -37.07 -7.60 36.76
N THR A 384 -37.29 -8.53 37.69
CA THR A 384 -36.22 -9.18 38.44
C THR A 384 -35.32 -9.98 37.50
N ALA A 385 -35.90 -10.81 36.63
CA ALA A 385 -35.15 -11.60 35.65
C ALA A 385 -34.34 -10.71 34.66
N GLU A 386 -34.90 -9.58 34.21
CA GLU A 386 -34.16 -8.61 33.41
C GLU A 386 -33.02 -7.92 34.17
N THR A 387 -33.21 -7.61 35.46
CA THR A 387 -32.20 -6.99 36.33
C THR A 387 -31.03 -7.94 36.60
N GLU A 388 -31.33 -9.22 36.84
CA GLU A 388 -30.32 -10.28 36.98
C GLU A 388 -29.52 -10.44 35.69
N PHE A 389 -30.20 -10.48 34.54
CA PHE A 389 -29.52 -10.55 33.26
C PHE A 389 -28.62 -9.34 32.99
N CYS A 390 -29.00 -8.12 33.41
CA CYS A 390 -28.10 -6.96 33.34
C CYS A 390 -26.76 -7.24 34.04
N SER A 391 -26.84 -7.80 35.24
CA SER A 391 -25.67 -8.08 36.06
C SER A 391 -24.81 -9.19 35.45
N SER A 392 -25.44 -10.24 34.90
CA SER A 392 -24.74 -11.27 34.12
C SER A 392 -24.10 -10.71 32.85
N PHE A 393 -24.76 -9.77 32.18
CA PHE A 393 -24.23 -9.11 30.99
C PHE A 393 -23.01 -8.23 31.30
N ASP A 394 -23.00 -7.52 32.43
CA ASP A 394 -21.82 -6.77 32.87
C ASP A 394 -20.63 -7.72 33.12
N LYS A 395 -20.86 -8.85 33.81
CA LYS A 395 -19.82 -9.89 33.99
C LYS A 395 -19.35 -10.51 32.68
N LEU A 396 -20.25 -10.68 31.71
CA LEU A 396 -19.94 -11.19 30.38
C LEU A 396 -19.04 -10.21 29.64
N ARG A 397 -19.37 -8.91 29.65
CA ARG A 397 -18.54 -7.86 29.06
C ARG A 397 -17.16 -7.83 29.71
N ASP A 398 -17.10 -7.87 31.04
CA ASP A 398 -15.82 -7.85 31.76
C ASP A 398 -14.98 -9.10 31.46
N GLY A 399 -15.63 -10.26 31.27
CA GLY A 399 -14.98 -11.50 30.88
C GLY A 399 -14.41 -11.47 29.46
N ILE A 400 -15.14 -10.89 28.49
CA ILE A 400 -14.63 -10.69 27.12
C ILE A 400 -13.52 -9.63 27.09
N ALA A 401 -13.66 -8.55 27.87
CA ALA A 401 -12.63 -7.53 28.03
C ALA A 401 -11.33 -8.11 28.63
N GLY A 402 -11.46 -8.99 29.64
CA GLY A 402 -10.32 -9.70 30.22
C GLY A 402 -9.60 -10.64 29.26
N ALA A 403 -10.28 -11.11 28.19
CA ALA A 403 -9.69 -11.89 27.11
C ALA A 403 -9.12 -11.02 25.97
N GLY A 404 -9.16 -9.69 26.09
CA GLY A 404 -8.67 -8.73 25.10
C GLY A 404 -9.66 -8.38 23.99
N GLY A 405 -10.94 -8.73 24.14
CA GLY A 405 -12.03 -8.27 23.27
C GLY A 405 -12.80 -7.08 23.85
N ASP A 406 -13.92 -6.73 23.23
CA ASP A 406 -14.85 -5.71 23.73
C ASP A 406 -16.31 -6.03 23.31
N ILE A 407 -17.27 -5.56 24.11
CA ILE A 407 -18.70 -5.58 23.77
C ILE A 407 -19.22 -4.16 23.73
N ALA A 408 -19.36 -3.60 22.52
CA ALA A 408 -19.93 -2.28 22.31
C ALA A 408 -21.47 -2.35 22.30
N ILE A 409 -22.11 -1.61 23.20
CA ILE A 409 -23.58 -1.51 23.24
C ILE A 409 -24.05 -0.50 22.20
N VAL A 410 -24.76 -0.98 21.19
CA VAL A 410 -25.31 -0.15 20.09
C VAL A 410 -26.67 0.41 20.45
N ARG A 411 -27.49 -0.39 21.15
CA ARG A 411 -28.81 0.03 21.63
C ARG A 411 -29.16 -0.69 22.93
N ALA A 412 -29.70 0.04 23.88
CA ALA A 412 -30.11 -0.46 25.18
C ALA A 412 -31.47 0.13 25.57
N LEU A 413 -32.46 -0.72 25.86
CA LEU A 413 -33.76 -0.30 26.41
C LEU A 413 -33.75 -0.44 27.93
N GLY A 414 -34.58 0.32 28.65
CA GLY A 414 -34.70 0.20 30.11
C GLY A 414 -35.33 -1.13 30.54
N VAL A 415 -35.05 -1.58 31.76
CA VAL A 415 -35.74 -2.75 32.36
C VAL A 415 -37.25 -2.49 32.45
N GLY A 416 -38.05 -3.47 32.08
CA GLY A 416 -39.52 -3.42 32.08
C GLY A 416 -40.12 -2.50 31.00
N THR A 417 -39.30 -1.99 30.07
CA THR A 417 -39.78 -1.12 28.97
C THR A 417 -40.52 -1.93 27.90
N THR A 418 -40.12 -3.19 27.71
CA THR A 418 -40.72 -4.10 26.74
C THR A 418 -41.19 -5.36 27.49
N PRO A 419 -42.38 -5.91 27.20
CA PRO A 419 -42.79 -7.19 27.79
C PRO A 419 -41.82 -8.32 27.45
N VAL A 420 -41.49 -9.16 28.44
CA VAL A 420 -40.62 -10.34 28.25
C VAL A 420 -41.26 -11.29 27.24
N LYS A 421 -40.48 -11.70 26.23
CA LYS A 421 -40.97 -12.60 25.17
C LYS A 421 -41.19 -14.00 25.75
N ARG A 422 -42.33 -14.60 25.41
CA ARG A 422 -42.67 -15.97 25.77
C ARG A 422 -42.16 -16.93 24.71
N VAL A 423 -41.54 -18.01 25.15
CA VAL A 423 -41.03 -19.07 24.28
C VAL A 423 -41.44 -20.43 24.84
N SER A 424 -41.71 -21.39 23.96
CA SER A 424 -41.86 -22.78 24.37
C SER A 424 -40.55 -23.25 25.01
N ALA A 425 -40.61 -24.00 26.11
CA ALA A 425 -39.42 -24.56 26.74
C ALA A 425 -38.60 -25.33 25.69
N PRO A 426 -37.25 -25.25 25.70
CA PRO A 426 -36.43 -26.00 24.77
C PRO A 426 -36.71 -27.49 24.99
N THR A 427 -37.40 -28.11 24.02
CA THR A 427 -37.61 -29.55 24.01
C THR A 427 -36.23 -30.20 24.01
N ALA A 428 -35.98 -31.12 24.94
CA ALA A 428 -34.82 -31.99 24.87
C ALA A 428 -34.96 -32.87 23.61
N GLU A 429 -34.49 -32.40 22.47
CA GLU A 429 -34.33 -33.23 21.27
C GLU A 429 -33.24 -34.24 21.56
N VAL A 430 -33.67 -35.40 22.03
CA VAL A 430 -32.89 -36.63 22.04
C VAL A 430 -32.48 -36.91 20.60
N ALA A 431 -31.18 -36.99 20.37
CA ALA A 431 -30.61 -37.57 19.17
C ALA A 431 -31.05 -39.03 19.05
N THR A 432 -32.15 -39.29 18.34
CA THR A 432 -32.43 -40.59 17.76
C THR A 432 -32.16 -40.50 16.26
N ASP A 433 -30.90 -40.71 15.90
CA ASP A 433 -30.51 -41.08 14.55
C ASP A 433 -30.75 -42.59 14.41
N ALA A 434 -31.80 -42.97 13.69
CA ALA A 434 -32.03 -44.33 13.23
C ALA A 434 -32.46 -44.26 11.75
N PRO A 435 -31.69 -44.82 10.81
CA PRO A 435 -31.98 -44.68 9.39
C PRO A 435 -33.14 -45.61 9.01
N GLN A 436 -34.28 -45.04 8.64
CA GLN A 436 -35.34 -45.76 7.94
C GLN A 436 -34.86 -46.11 6.53
N ARG A 437 -34.56 -47.39 6.32
CA ARG A 437 -34.38 -47.99 4.99
C ARG A 437 -35.67 -47.83 4.18
N ALA A 438 -35.59 -47.13 3.06
CA ALA A 438 -36.65 -47.05 2.07
C ALA A 438 -36.86 -48.43 1.41
N ASN A 439 -38.07 -48.97 1.56
CA ASN A 439 -38.58 -50.12 0.82
C ASN A 439 -38.82 -49.69 -0.63
N VAL A 440 -38.07 -50.23 -1.58
CA VAL A 440 -38.39 -50.19 -3.01
C VAL A 440 -39.39 -51.30 -3.29
N SER A 441 -40.67 -50.94 -3.38
CA SER A 441 -41.70 -51.83 -3.91
C SER A 441 -41.76 -51.69 -5.42
N THR A 442 -41.48 -52.80 -6.08
CA THR A 442 -41.73 -53.11 -7.48
C THR A 442 -43.17 -52.81 -7.91
N LYS A 443 -43.34 -52.34 -9.16
CA LYS A 443 -44.47 -52.73 -10.01
C LYS A 443 -44.16 -52.50 -11.50
N SER A 444 -44.10 -53.62 -12.21
CA SER A 444 -44.21 -53.77 -13.66
C SER A 444 -45.59 -53.32 -14.16
N VAL A 445 -45.66 -52.76 -15.36
CA VAL A 445 -46.16 -53.36 -16.63
C VAL A 445 -45.61 -52.52 -17.78
#